data_AF-A0A1M6IJI2-F1
#
_entry.id   AF-A0A1M6IJI2-F1
#
_cell.length_a   1.000
_cell.length_b   1.000
_cell.length_c   1.000
_cell.angle_alpha   90.00
_cell.angle_beta   90.00
_cell.angle_gamma   90.00
#
_symmetry.space_group_name_H-M   'P 1'
#
loop_
_entity.id
_entity.type
_entity.pdbx_description
1 polymer ?
#
loop_
_entity_poly.entity_id
_entity_poly.type
_entity_poly.pdbx_seq_one_letter_code
_entity_poly.pdbx_strand_id
1 'polypeptide(L)'
;MPGNDPDALAAELFKTFARFEYALKAAEFHRGEGAAEANWRSFAESVAGIFEEPTNESVAAAIAYMLEHPPKKQVVEGGVLGWSVSAPQTDLQSDRVLIYVRRVRNNLFHGGKFNGRFFEPQRSAALLQHSLTILDACLAGFTGGERSLSQ
;
A
#
# COMPACT_ATOMS: atom_id res chain seq x y z
N MET A 1 9.08 22.84 -7.23
CA MET A 1 7.90 22.17 -6.65
C MET A 1 8.37 21.43 -5.40
N PRO A 2 7.92 21.79 -4.20
CA PRO A 2 8.13 20.97 -3.01
C PRO A 2 7.18 19.76 -3.16
N GLY A 3 7.74 18.57 -3.44
CA GLY A 3 6.93 17.37 -3.72
C GLY A 3 7.66 16.19 -4.37
N ASN A 4 8.96 16.32 -4.69
CA ASN A 4 9.75 15.25 -5.32
C ASN A 4 10.93 14.75 -4.47
N ASP A 5 11.02 15.14 -3.20
CA ASP A 5 12.05 14.62 -2.30
C ASP A 5 11.66 13.21 -1.82
N PRO A 6 12.41 12.15 -2.21
CA PRO A 6 12.10 10.79 -1.80
C PRO A 6 12.08 10.60 -0.28
N ASP A 7 12.87 11.37 0.48
CA ASP A 7 12.92 11.25 1.94
C ASP A 7 11.68 11.85 2.59
N ALA A 8 11.17 12.96 2.05
CA ALA A 8 9.91 13.54 2.47
C ALA A 8 8.73 12.60 2.19
N LEU A 9 8.67 12.03 0.98
CA LEU A 9 7.65 11.04 0.60
C LEU A 9 7.74 9.77 1.46
N ALA A 10 8.94 9.32 1.78
CA ALA A 10 9.17 8.19 2.68
C ALA A 10 8.63 8.47 4.08
N ALA A 11 8.98 9.62 4.66
CA ALA A 11 8.51 10.04 5.97
C ALA A 11 6.98 10.20 6.01
N GLU A 12 6.39 10.74 4.94
CA GLU A 12 4.95 10.85 4.79
C GLU A 12 4.28 9.48 4.72
N LEU A 13 4.71 8.61 3.82
CA LEU A 13 4.17 7.26 3.68
C LEU A 13 4.28 6.48 4.99
N PHE A 14 5.39 6.59 5.72
CA PHE A 14 5.55 5.93 7.02
C PHE A 14 4.48 6.36 8.01
N LYS A 15 4.29 7.68 8.18
CA LYS A 15 3.28 8.23 9.11
C LYS A 15 1.87 7.85 8.68
N THR A 16 1.54 8.01 7.39
CA THR A 16 0.21 7.71 6.85
C THR A 16 -0.09 6.22 6.99
N PHE A 17 0.83 5.34 6.59
CA PHE A 17 0.66 3.90 6.70
C PHE A 17 0.50 3.44 8.15
N ALA A 18 1.33 3.94 9.08
CA ALA A 18 1.24 3.56 10.50
C ALA A 18 -0.12 3.94 11.11
N ARG A 19 -0.63 5.13 10.80
CA ARG A 19 -1.97 5.58 11.23
C ARG A 19 -3.07 4.75 10.59
N PHE A 20 -2.95 4.47 9.28
CA PHE A 20 -3.91 3.67 8.54
C PHE A 20 -4.00 2.25 9.10
N GLU A 21 -2.87 1.58 9.34
CA GLU A 21 -2.82 0.22 9.89
C GLU A 21 -3.45 0.15 11.30
N TYR A 22 -3.23 1.16 12.13
CA TYR A 22 -3.92 1.26 13.42
C TYR A 22 -5.44 1.46 13.23
N ALA A 23 -5.84 2.39 12.35
CA ALA A 23 -7.24 2.68 12.08
C ALA A 23 -8.00 1.45 11.58
N LEU A 24 -7.39 0.62 10.71
CA LEU A 24 -7.97 -0.65 10.27
C LEU A 24 -8.29 -1.55 11.46
N LYS A 25 -7.35 -1.72 12.38
CA LYS A 25 -7.54 -2.56 13.57
C LYS A 25 -8.64 -2.02 14.48
N ALA A 26 -8.70 -0.69 14.64
CA ALA A 26 -9.72 -0.03 15.45
C ALA A 26 -11.12 -0.09 14.82
N ALA A 27 -11.20 -0.15 13.49
CA ALA A 27 -12.44 -0.25 12.71
C ALA A 27 -12.82 -1.70 12.39
N GLU A 28 -12.52 -2.65 13.29
CA GLU A 28 -12.89 -4.07 13.19
C GLU A 28 -12.26 -4.86 12.02
N PHE A 29 -11.41 -4.24 11.19
CA PHE A 29 -10.57 -4.96 10.22
C PHE A 29 -9.34 -5.56 10.92
N HIS A 30 -9.56 -6.47 11.88
CA HIS A 30 -8.53 -7.25 12.56
C HIS A 30 -8.79 -8.75 12.46
N ARG A 31 -7.83 -9.58 12.91
CA ARG A 31 -7.90 -11.05 12.81
C ARG A 31 -8.54 -11.75 14.02
N GLY A 32 -9.40 -11.05 14.76
CA GLY A 32 -10.01 -11.56 16.00
C GLY A 32 -9.07 -11.50 17.21
N GLU A 33 -9.32 -12.37 18.19
CA GLU A 33 -8.56 -12.44 19.45
C GLU A 33 -7.11 -12.92 19.24
N GLY A 34 -6.17 -12.35 20.00
CA GLY A 34 -4.75 -12.67 19.91
C GLY A 34 -3.90 -11.46 19.51
N ALA A 35 -2.95 -11.66 18.59
CA ALA A 35 -2.10 -10.58 18.11
C ALA A 35 -2.92 -9.54 17.33
N ALA A 36 -2.73 -8.26 17.65
CA ALA A 36 -3.43 -7.15 17.01
C ALA A 36 -2.90 -6.89 15.58
N GLU A 37 -3.30 -7.74 14.65
CA GLU A 37 -2.95 -7.68 13.22
C GLU A 37 -4.10 -7.08 12.40
N ALA A 38 -3.78 -6.14 11.51
CA ALA A 38 -4.74 -5.60 10.56
C ALA A 38 -5.11 -6.66 9.51
N ASN A 39 -6.40 -6.89 9.33
CA ASN A 39 -6.95 -7.71 8.27
C ASN A 39 -7.13 -6.88 6.99
N TRP A 40 -6.03 -6.67 6.29
CA TRP A 40 -6.01 -5.96 5.01
C TRP A 40 -6.89 -6.60 3.93
N ARG A 41 -7.17 -7.91 4.00
CA ARG A 41 -8.01 -8.59 3.02
C ARG A 41 -9.48 -8.21 3.16
N SER A 42 -10.03 -8.29 4.37
CA SER A 42 -11.42 -7.86 4.61
C SER A 42 -11.60 -6.38 4.32
N PHE A 43 -10.59 -5.56 4.59
CA PHE A 43 -10.60 -4.16 4.19
C PHE A 43 -10.62 -4.00 2.65
N ALA A 44 -9.77 -4.74 1.94
CA ALA A 44 -9.73 -4.70 0.48
C ALA A 44 -11.09 -5.06 -0.15
N GLU A 45 -11.79 -6.04 0.43
CA GLU A 45 -13.15 -6.42 0.02
C GLU A 45 -14.13 -5.27 0.21
N SER A 46 -14.08 -4.57 1.36
CA SER A 46 -14.99 -3.44 1.63
C SER A 46 -14.76 -2.22 0.73
N VAL A 47 -13.57 -2.07 0.13
CA VAL A 47 -13.24 -0.94 -0.75
C VAL A 47 -13.08 -1.32 -2.22
N ALA A 48 -13.51 -2.53 -2.63
CA ALA A 48 -13.30 -3.06 -3.98
C ALA A 48 -13.74 -2.09 -5.10
N GLY A 49 -14.88 -1.41 -4.93
CA GLY A 49 -15.41 -0.46 -5.90
C GLY A 49 -14.49 0.72 -6.22
N ILE A 50 -13.65 1.17 -5.28
CA ILE A 50 -12.65 2.23 -5.52
C ILE A 50 -11.62 1.79 -6.57
N PHE A 51 -11.32 0.49 -6.60
CA PHE A 51 -10.28 -0.06 -7.45
C PHE A 51 -10.82 -0.57 -8.80
N GLU A 52 -12.05 -1.07 -8.83
CA GLU A 52 -12.68 -1.61 -10.04
C GLU A 52 -13.23 -0.49 -10.94
N GLU A 53 -13.80 0.55 -10.33
CA GLU A 53 -14.39 1.69 -11.04
C GLU A 53 -13.90 3.03 -10.45
N PRO A 54 -12.59 3.36 -10.59
CA PRO A 54 -12.05 4.58 -10.04
C PRO A 54 -12.64 5.81 -10.74
N THR A 55 -13.36 6.63 -9.99
CA THR A 55 -13.98 7.88 -10.50
C THR A 55 -12.99 9.05 -10.58
N ASN A 56 -11.81 8.91 -9.96
CA ASN A 56 -10.77 9.93 -9.95
C ASN A 56 -9.58 9.47 -10.82
N GLU A 57 -9.21 10.29 -11.82
CA GLU A 57 -8.13 9.98 -12.76
C GLU A 57 -6.78 9.74 -12.07
N SER A 58 -6.46 10.49 -11.00
CA SER A 58 -5.20 10.29 -10.28
C SER A 58 -5.15 8.94 -9.54
N VAL A 59 -6.31 8.47 -9.06
CA VAL A 59 -6.44 7.16 -8.41
C VAL A 59 -6.34 6.05 -9.45
N ALA A 60 -7.02 6.20 -10.59
CA ALA A 60 -6.92 5.27 -11.72
C ALA A 60 -5.46 5.13 -12.20
N ALA A 61 -4.75 6.25 -12.36
CA ALA A 61 -3.34 6.27 -12.73
C ALA A 61 -2.44 5.61 -11.68
N ALA A 62 -2.70 5.82 -10.39
CA ALA A 62 -1.96 5.17 -9.31
C ALA A 62 -2.15 3.65 -9.28
N ILE A 63 -3.39 3.18 -9.47
CA ILE A 63 -3.71 1.76 -9.57
C ILE A 63 -2.98 1.14 -10.77
N ALA A 64 -3.11 1.75 -11.95
CA ALA A 64 -2.45 1.27 -13.17
C ALA A 64 -0.93 1.19 -12.99
N TYR A 65 -0.32 2.24 -12.44
CA TYR A 65 1.13 2.26 -12.20
C TYR A 65 1.57 1.12 -11.27
N MET A 66 0.86 0.89 -10.17
CA MET A 66 1.19 -0.18 -9.22
C MET A 66 1.07 -1.58 -9.83
N LEU A 67 0.13 -1.77 -10.76
CA LEU A 67 -0.06 -3.03 -11.48
C LEU A 67 1.04 -3.25 -12.54
N GLU A 68 1.42 -2.21 -13.28
CA GLU A 68 2.44 -2.27 -14.34
C GLU A 68 3.87 -2.31 -13.79
N HIS A 69 4.13 -1.66 -12.65
CA HIS A 69 5.46 -1.50 -12.05
C HIS A 69 5.53 -2.08 -10.63
N PRO A 70 5.16 -3.36 -10.42
CA PRO A 70 4.94 -3.88 -9.08
C PRO A 70 6.20 -3.84 -8.21
N PRO A 71 6.06 -3.53 -6.91
CA PRO A 71 7.16 -3.59 -5.95
C PRO A 71 7.58 -5.04 -5.70
N LYS A 72 8.90 -5.25 -5.62
CA LYS A 72 9.50 -6.54 -5.29
C LYS A 72 9.11 -6.97 -3.87
N LYS A 73 8.99 -8.28 -3.66
CA LYS A 73 8.81 -8.91 -2.36
C LYS A 73 10.17 -9.32 -1.80
N GLN A 74 10.46 -8.99 -0.55
CA GLN A 74 11.63 -9.54 0.15
C GLN A 74 11.39 -11.02 0.47
N VAL A 75 12.37 -11.86 0.15
CA VAL A 75 12.29 -13.32 0.31
C VAL A 75 13.58 -13.84 0.95
N VAL A 76 13.53 -15.04 1.51
CA VAL A 76 14.72 -15.78 1.92
C VAL A 76 14.86 -16.97 0.98
N GLU A 77 15.94 -17.02 0.23
CA GLU A 77 16.24 -18.10 -0.72
C GLU A 77 17.63 -18.67 -0.38
N GLY A 78 17.71 -19.98 -0.11
CA GLY A 78 18.98 -20.61 0.29
C GLY A 78 19.60 -20.05 1.57
N GLY A 79 18.79 -19.52 2.49
CA GLY A 79 19.25 -18.89 3.74
C GLY A 79 19.74 -17.45 3.60
N VAL A 80 19.61 -16.85 2.40
CA VAL A 80 20.05 -15.47 2.12
C VAL A 80 18.86 -14.59 1.77
N LEU A 81 18.91 -13.32 2.18
CA LEU A 81 17.89 -12.33 1.80
C LEU A 81 17.98 -12.00 0.31
N GLY A 82 16.84 -12.11 -0.37
CA GLY A 82 16.68 -11.82 -1.79
C GLY A 82 15.41 -11.01 -2.08
N TRP A 83 15.16 -10.80 -3.38
CA TRP A 83 14.03 -10.01 -3.87
C TRP A 83 13.35 -10.71 -5.04
N SER A 84 12.04 -10.90 -4.97
CA SER A 84 11.24 -11.57 -6.01
C SER A 84 10.24 -10.62 -6.66
N VAL A 85 10.03 -10.78 -7.97
CA VAL A 85 9.01 -10.06 -8.78
C VAL A 85 7.64 -10.76 -8.78
N SER A 86 7.41 -11.72 -7.89
CA SER A 86 6.15 -12.49 -7.83
C SER A 86 4.90 -11.62 -7.63
N ALA A 87 3.88 -11.82 -8.46
CA ALA A 87 2.55 -11.28 -8.23
C ALA A 87 1.93 -11.87 -6.93
N PRO A 88 1.12 -11.12 -6.18
CA PRO A 88 0.36 -11.64 -5.06
C PRO A 88 -0.66 -12.67 -5.53
N GLN A 89 -0.80 -13.77 -4.77
CA GLN A 89 -1.85 -14.75 -5.00
C GLN A 89 -3.16 -14.23 -4.39
N THR A 90 -3.97 -13.58 -5.21
CA THR A 90 -5.28 -13.02 -4.83
C THR A 90 -6.13 -12.84 -6.07
N ASP A 91 -7.45 -13.02 -5.90
CA ASP A 91 -8.49 -12.87 -6.91
C ASP A 91 -9.03 -11.43 -7.00
N LEU A 92 -8.72 -10.59 -6.01
CA LEU A 92 -9.27 -9.24 -5.89
C LEU A 92 -8.24 -8.17 -6.28
N GLN A 93 -8.62 -7.23 -7.13
CA GLN A 93 -7.73 -6.15 -7.58
C GLN A 93 -7.32 -5.22 -6.42
N SER A 94 -8.27 -4.81 -5.57
CA SER A 94 -7.99 -3.97 -4.41
C SER A 94 -6.98 -4.64 -3.47
N ASP A 95 -7.13 -5.93 -3.19
CA ASP A 95 -6.20 -6.68 -2.34
C ASP A 95 -4.82 -6.77 -3.01
N ARG A 96 -4.76 -7.04 -4.32
CA ARG A 96 -3.50 -7.06 -5.06
C ARG A 96 -2.73 -5.74 -4.92
N VAL A 97 -3.42 -4.62 -5.13
CA VAL A 97 -2.81 -3.28 -5.03
C VAL A 97 -2.43 -2.94 -3.59
N LEU A 98 -3.27 -3.27 -2.60
CA LEU A 98 -2.96 -3.05 -1.18
C LEU A 98 -1.81 -3.96 -0.68
N ILE A 99 -1.63 -5.16 -1.24
CA ILE A 99 -0.41 -5.96 -1.02
C ILE A 99 0.81 -5.22 -1.57
N TYR A 100 0.71 -4.60 -2.75
CA TYR A 100 1.81 -3.81 -3.30
C TYR A 100 2.15 -2.59 -2.43
N VAL A 101 1.16 -1.84 -1.94
CA VAL A 101 1.39 -0.74 -0.98
C VAL A 101 2.16 -1.22 0.25
N ARG A 102 1.76 -2.37 0.82
CA ARG A 102 2.47 -3.00 1.96
C ARG A 102 3.91 -3.38 1.61
N ARG A 103 4.17 -3.87 0.39
CA ARG A 103 5.54 -4.14 -0.08
C ARG A 103 6.34 -2.85 -0.22
N VAL A 104 5.78 -1.76 -0.76
CA VAL A 104 6.47 -0.46 -0.81
C VAL A 104 6.91 -0.03 0.59
N ARG A 105 5.99 -0.10 1.57
CA ARG A 105 6.31 0.18 2.98
C ARG A 105 7.41 -0.72 3.54
N ASN A 106 7.37 -2.03 3.25
CA ASN A 106 8.41 -2.94 3.72
C ASN A 106 9.77 -2.64 3.05
N ASN A 107 9.75 -2.26 1.78
CA ASN A 107 10.95 -1.92 1.03
C ASN A 107 11.56 -0.59 1.50
N LEU A 108 10.76 0.32 2.05
CA LEU A 108 11.22 1.61 2.57
C LEU A 108 12.28 1.46 3.67
N PHE A 109 12.11 0.48 4.56
CA PHE A 109 13.02 0.26 5.71
C PHE A 109 14.01 -0.88 5.49
N HIS A 110 13.73 -1.78 4.55
CA HIS A 110 14.51 -3.00 4.36
C HIS A 110 15.20 -3.10 2.99
N GLY A 111 15.09 -2.06 2.13
CA GLY A 111 15.25 -2.21 0.69
C GLY A 111 16.29 -1.35 -0.06
N GLY A 112 17.26 -0.66 0.57
CA GLY A 112 18.02 0.33 -0.24
C GLY A 112 19.44 0.76 0.10
N LYS A 113 20.05 0.45 1.24
CA LYS A 113 21.53 0.51 1.34
C LYS A 113 22.09 -0.84 0.90
N PHE A 114 21.95 -1.17 -0.38
CA PHE A 114 22.56 -2.37 -0.96
C PHE A 114 23.90 -2.00 -1.59
N ASN A 115 25.02 -2.44 -0.99
CA ASN A 115 26.32 -2.68 -1.66
C ASN A 115 26.71 -1.71 -2.79
N GLY A 116 26.53 -0.39 -2.61
CA GLY A 116 26.89 0.62 -3.61
C GLY A 116 26.04 0.65 -4.90
N ARG A 117 24.94 -0.09 -5.02
CA ARG A 117 23.99 0.03 -6.13
C ARG A 117 22.74 0.77 -5.65
N PHE A 118 22.75 2.09 -5.85
CA PHE A 118 21.51 2.89 -5.75
C PHE A 118 20.47 2.27 -6.69
N PHE A 119 19.31 1.86 -6.19
CA PHE A 119 18.15 2.74 -6.04
C PHE A 119 17.82 3.33 -7.41
N GLU A 120 16.72 2.90 -8.04
CA GLU A 120 16.08 3.70 -9.10
C GLU A 120 15.28 4.78 -8.34
N PRO A 121 15.84 5.98 -8.08
CA PRO A 121 15.24 6.90 -7.12
C PRO A 121 13.92 7.44 -7.67
N GLN A 122 13.81 7.57 -8.99
CA GLN A 122 12.58 7.96 -9.66
C GLN A 122 11.48 6.91 -9.49
N ARG A 123 11.79 5.62 -9.67
CA ARG A 123 10.83 4.53 -9.44
C ARG A 123 10.41 4.47 -7.98
N SER A 124 11.35 4.67 -7.05
CA SER A 124 11.07 4.66 -5.62
C SER A 124 10.13 5.81 -5.25
N ALA A 125 10.40 7.03 -5.72
CA ALA A 125 9.52 8.17 -5.51
C ALA A 125 8.12 7.96 -6.11
N ALA A 126 8.02 7.42 -7.33
CA ALA A 126 6.73 7.12 -7.96
C ALA A 126 5.93 6.09 -7.16
N LEU A 127 6.55 4.99 -6.71
CA LEU A 127 5.90 3.99 -5.87
C LEU A 127 5.41 4.57 -4.53
N LEU A 128 6.20 5.46 -3.90
CA LEU A 128 5.79 6.15 -2.68
C LEU A 128 4.58 7.06 -2.94
N GLN A 129 4.64 7.88 -3.99
CA GLN A 129 3.58 8.81 -4.34
C GLN A 129 2.27 8.09 -4.67
N HIS A 130 2.31 7.05 -5.49
CA HIS A 130 1.11 6.28 -5.83
C HIS A 130 0.56 5.52 -4.62
N SER A 131 1.42 5.05 -3.71
CA SER A 131 0.97 4.44 -2.44
C SER A 131 0.21 5.43 -1.57
N LEU A 132 0.68 6.68 -1.46
CA LEU A 132 -0.02 7.75 -0.74
C LEU A 132 -1.38 8.05 -1.39
N THR A 133 -1.42 8.24 -2.71
CA THR A 133 -2.68 8.46 -3.45
C THR A 133 -3.70 7.35 -3.23
N ILE A 134 -3.28 6.08 -3.22
CA ILE A 134 -4.15 4.93 -2.97
C ILE A 134 -4.69 4.94 -1.53
N LEU A 135 -3.84 5.20 -0.53
CA LEU A 135 -4.27 5.27 0.88
C LEU A 135 -5.22 6.44 1.12
N ASP A 136 -4.97 7.60 0.53
CA ASP A 136 -5.85 8.77 0.64
C ASP A 136 -7.22 8.53 0.00
N ALA A 137 -7.25 7.86 -1.16
CA ALA A 137 -8.51 7.48 -1.80
C ALA A 137 -9.33 6.52 -0.92
N CYS A 138 -8.66 5.56 -0.29
CA CYS A 138 -9.29 4.65 0.66
C CYS A 138 -9.85 5.38 1.89
N LEU A 139 -9.13 6.36 2.43
CA LEU A 139 -9.61 7.19 3.55
C LEU A 139 -10.84 8.02 3.14
N ALA A 140 -10.79 8.67 1.98
CA ALA A 140 -11.89 9.48 1.48
C ALA A 140 -13.16 8.65 1.26
N GLY A 141 -13.03 7.48 0.63
CA GLY A 141 -14.15 6.55 0.40
C GLY A 141 -14.78 6.06 1.69
N PHE A 142 -14.00 5.87 2.76
CA PHE A 142 -14.52 5.46 4.07
C PHE A 142 -15.27 6.59 4.79
N THR A 143 -14.73 7.82 4.79
CA THR A 143 -15.42 8.99 5.40
C THR A 143 -16.70 9.40 4.67
N GLY A 144 -16.82 9.10 3.37
CA GLY A 144 -18.05 9.30 2.61
C GLY A 144 -19.15 8.28 2.89
N GLY A 145 -18.81 7.14 3.53
CA GLY A 145 -19.69 6.01 3.80
C GLY A 145 -20.41 6.02 5.15
N GLU A 146 -20.01 6.87 6.11
CA GLU A 146 -20.58 6.92 7.47
C GLU A 146 -21.98 7.57 7.58
N ARG A 147 -22.83 7.45 6.56
CA ARG A 147 -24.26 7.84 6.64
C ARG A 147 -25.25 6.73 6.28
N SER A 148 -24.91 5.47 6.59
CA SER A 148 -25.93 4.42 6.64
C SER A 148 -25.57 3.32 7.64
N LEU A 149 -25.46 3.67 8.92
CA LEU A 149 -25.68 2.72 10.00
C LEU A 149 -26.68 3.35 10.98
N SER A 150 -27.95 3.19 10.64
CA SER A 150 -29.07 3.29 11.57
C SER A 150 -29.80 1.96 11.55
N GLN A 151 -29.59 1.15 12.58
CA GLN A 151 -30.64 0.39 13.28
C GLN A 151 -30.27 0.32 14.76
#